data_AF-A0A8C2KDH2-F1
#
_entry.id   AF-A0A8C2KDH2-F1
#
_cell.length_a   1.000
_cell.length_b   1.000
_cell.length_c   1.000
_cell.angle_alpha   90.00
_cell.angle_beta   90.00
_cell.angle_gamma   90.00
#
_symmetry.space_group_name_H-M   'P 1'
#
loop_
_entity.id
_entity.type
_entity.pdbx_description
1 polymer ?
#
loop_
_entity_poly.entity_id
_entity_poly.type
_entity_poly.pdbx_seq_one_letter_code
_entity_poly.pdbx_strand_id
1 'polypeptide(L)'
;MRGIVAFYLTYLLCLILGIICVALVVHWNYSYRGGFAWDGSAKHFNWHPVFMVTGMVVLYGNAAILYRIPLTWGHNKLPWKLLHAGLLLLSFILSVIGLCAVFNYHNANNISNLYSLHSWVGICTTALFTAQWVMGFSTFLLPCTPMSARAFIKPTHVWMGGIILVLSIVSCISGINEKLFFALKENTNGTLPYSALPPEAITANSLGVIIVAFGLVVLKILSNQIWQRPETGYEEGVYQVKDKGFYDVFDYSLIVCNLRTKT
;
A
#
# COMPACT_ATOMS: atom_id res chain seq x y z
N MET A 1 7.08 -27.00 -6.34
CA MET A 1 5.97 -26.77 -7.31
C MET A 1 4.68 -26.28 -6.64
N ARG A 2 4.07 -27.01 -5.68
CA ARG A 2 2.80 -26.61 -5.03
C ARG A 2 2.79 -25.19 -4.43
N GLY A 3 3.86 -24.78 -3.75
CA GLY A 3 3.96 -23.44 -3.14
C GLY A 3 4.05 -22.28 -4.14
N ILE A 4 4.67 -22.50 -5.30
CA ILE A 4 4.79 -21.51 -6.39
C ILE A 4 3.44 -21.33 -7.10
N VAL A 5 2.74 -22.43 -7.35
CA VAL A 5 1.38 -22.38 -7.93
C VAL A 5 0.43 -21.62 -7.00
N ALA A 6 0.45 -21.94 -5.70
CA ALA A 6 -0.36 -21.23 -4.71
C ALA A 6 -0.04 -19.71 -4.64
N PHE A 7 1.24 -19.33 -4.78
CA PHE A 7 1.64 -17.94 -4.89
C PHE A 7 0.98 -17.27 -6.10
N TYR A 8 1.15 -17.84 -7.30
CA TYR A 8 0.62 -17.21 -8.52
C TYR A 8 -0.90 -17.14 -8.56
N LEU A 9 -1.61 -18.13 -8.00
CA LEU A 9 -3.07 -18.03 -7.83
C LEU A 9 -3.47 -16.89 -6.88
N THR A 10 -2.75 -16.73 -5.77
CA THR A 10 -2.98 -15.64 -4.80
C THR A 10 -2.62 -14.28 -5.42
N TYR A 11 -1.54 -14.22 -6.19
CA TYR A 11 -1.11 -13.01 -6.90
C TYR A 11 -2.10 -12.63 -8.02
N LEU A 12 -2.62 -13.61 -8.78
CA LEU A 12 -3.65 -13.37 -9.78
C LEU A 12 -4.92 -12.78 -9.13
N LEU A 13 -5.35 -13.33 -7.99
CA LEU A 13 -6.45 -12.76 -7.21
C LEU A 13 -6.15 -11.31 -6.79
N CYS A 14 -4.93 -11.03 -6.32
CA CYS A 14 -4.48 -9.68 -5.97
C CYS A 14 -4.61 -8.71 -7.16
N LEU A 15 -4.19 -9.12 -8.36
CA LEU A 15 -4.28 -8.31 -9.57
C LEU A 15 -5.73 -8.05 -9.98
N ILE A 16 -6.58 -9.08 -9.96
CA ILE A 16 -8.02 -8.96 -10.28
C ILE A 16 -8.70 -7.98 -9.32
N LEU A 17 -8.48 -8.14 -8.01
CA LEU A 17 -9.05 -7.24 -7.00
C LEU A 17 -8.54 -5.80 -7.17
N GLY A 18 -7.27 -5.61 -7.51
CA GLY A 18 -6.69 -4.30 -7.77
C GLY A 18 -7.32 -3.61 -8.99
N ILE A 19 -7.53 -4.35 -10.09
CA ILE A 19 -8.23 -3.84 -11.28
C ILE A 19 -9.67 -3.46 -10.94
N ILE A 20 -10.38 -4.31 -10.18
CA ILE A 20 -11.75 -4.03 -9.74
C ILE A 20 -11.80 -2.77 -8.85
N CYS A 21 -10.84 -2.56 -7.94
CA CYS A 21 -10.75 -1.34 -7.14
C CYS A 21 -10.71 -0.08 -8.02
N VAL A 22 -9.80 -0.06 -9.01
CA VAL A 22 -9.64 1.09 -9.92
C VAL A 22 -10.88 1.29 -10.79
N ALA A 23 -11.43 0.20 -11.34
CA ALA A 23 -12.63 0.26 -12.16
C ALA A 23 -13.83 0.80 -11.37
N LEU A 24 -14.05 0.30 -10.14
CA LEU A 24 -15.17 0.74 -9.29
C LEU A 24 -15.02 2.19 -8.82
N VAL A 25 -13.82 2.64 -8.43
CA VAL A 25 -13.64 4.04 -8.00
C VAL A 25 -13.81 5.02 -9.15
N VAL A 26 -13.35 4.66 -10.36
CA VAL A 26 -13.57 5.46 -11.57
C VAL A 26 -15.05 5.45 -11.95
N HIS A 27 -15.69 4.27 -11.99
CA HIS A 27 -17.11 4.15 -12.29
C HIS A 27 -17.97 4.94 -11.30
N TRP A 28 -17.69 4.86 -9.99
CA TRP A 28 -18.41 5.60 -8.98
C TRP A 28 -18.36 7.11 -9.25
N ASN A 29 -17.16 7.65 -9.46
CA ASN A 29 -16.97 9.08 -9.66
C ASN A 29 -17.47 9.56 -11.02
N TYR A 30 -17.37 8.73 -12.06
CA TYR A 30 -17.88 9.07 -13.38
C TYR A 30 -19.41 9.03 -13.43
N SER A 31 -20.00 7.89 -13.08
CA SER A 31 -21.43 7.63 -13.27
C SER A 31 -22.32 8.35 -12.24
N TYR A 32 -21.86 8.51 -11.00
CA TYR A 32 -22.70 9.09 -9.93
C TYR A 32 -22.27 10.49 -9.50
N ARG A 33 -20.98 10.86 -9.66
CA ARG A 33 -20.45 12.15 -9.21
C ARG A 33 -20.26 13.19 -10.32
N GLY A 34 -20.72 12.89 -11.53
CA GLY A 34 -20.72 13.82 -12.66
C GLY A 34 -19.38 13.94 -13.41
N GLY A 35 -18.48 12.98 -13.22
CA GLY A 35 -17.21 12.93 -13.95
C GLY A 35 -16.07 13.71 -13.30
N PHE A 36 -15.11 14.12 -14.12
CA PHE A 36 -13.84 14.70 -13.68
C PHE A 36 -13.60 16.05 -14.34
N ALA A 37 -13.03 16.98 -13.58
CA ALA A 37 -12.56 18.28 -14.06
C ALA A 37 -11.39 18.77 -13.18
N TRP A 38 -10.71 19.84 -13.56
CA TRP A 38 -9.67 20.48 -12.75
C TRP A 38 -9.95 21.99 -12.64
N ASP A 39 -11.13 22.33 -12.15
CA ASP A 39 -11.72 23.68 -12.22
C ASP A 39 -12.20 24.22 -10.85
N GLY A 40 -11.99 23.47 -9.77
CA GLY A 40 -12.44 23.82 -8.42
C GLY A 40 -13.88 23.40 -8.11
N SER A 41 -14.60 22.84 -9.07
CA SER A 41 -15.95 22.29 -8.86
C SER A 41 -15.92 20.97 -8.09
N ALA A 42 -17.10 20.41 -7.78
CA ALA A 42 -17.21 19.07 -7.20
C ALA A 42 -16.53 17.97 -8.06
N LYS A 43 -16.41 18.17 -9.38
CA LYS A 43 -15.71 17.23 -10.28
C LYS A 43 -14.19 17.27 -10.09
N HIS A 44 -13.65 18.35 -9.54
CA HIS A 44 -12.25 18.44 -9.12
C HIS A 44 -11.98 17.50 -7.95
N PHE A 45 -12.86 17.48 -6.94
CA PHE A 45 -12.74 16.55 -5.80
C PHE A 45 -12.72 15.09 -6.23
N ASN A 46 -13.46 14.71 -7.28
CA ASN A 46 -13.58 13.31 -7.71
C ASN A 46 -12.25 12.67 -8.11
N TRP A 47 -11.21 13.45 -8.41
CA TRP A 47 -9.84 12.95 -8.60
C TRP A 47 -9.21 12.40 -7.32
N HIS A 48 -9.57 12.95 -6.15
CA HIS A 48 -9.03 12.53 -4.86
C HIS A 48 -9.22 11.02 -4.60
N PRO A 49 -10.45 10.47 -4.57
CA PRO A 49 -10.64 9.05 -4.32
C PRO A 49 -9.99 8.16 -5.40
N VAL A 50 -10.02 8.58 -6.67
CA VAL A 50 -9.40 7.82 -7.77
C VAL A 50 -7.89 7.70 -7.56
N PHE A 51 -7.19 8.82 -7.36
CA PHE A 51 -5.75 8.81 -7.18
C PHE A 51 -5.32 8.14 -5.87
N MET A 52 -6.10 8.29 -4.80
CA MET A 52 -5.81 7.62 -3.52
C MET A 52 -5.93 6.10 -3.63
N VAL A 53 -7.01 5.59 -4.24
CA VAL A 53 -7.19 4.14 -4.43
C VAL A 53 -6.15 3.59 -5.42
N THR A 54 -5.91 4.26 -6.54
CA THR A 54 -4.94 3.79 -7.53
C THR A 54 -3.51 3.82 -6.99
N GLY A 55 -3.08 4.93 -6.37
CA GLY A 55 -1.72 5.10 -5.85
C GLY A 55 -1.51 4.36 -4.53
N MET A 56 -2.17 4.85 -3.48
CA MET A 56 -1.90 4.46 -2.10
C MET A 56 -2.47 3.10 -1.70
N VAL A 57 -3.34 2.50 -2.52
CA VAL A 57 -3.83 1.13 -2.31
C VAL A 57 -3.25 0.18 -3.37
N VAL A 58 -3.65 0.34 -4.63
CA VAL A 58 -3.36 -0.68 -5.66
C VAL A 58 -1.89 -0.71 -6.08
N LEU A 59 -1.32 0.44 -6.47
CA LEU A 59 0.10 0.51 -6.86
C LEU A 59 1.01 0.23 -5.67
N TYR A 60 0.71 0.80 -4.50
CA TYR A 60 1.49 0.53 -3.29
C TYR A 60 1.46 -0.96 -2.92
N GLY A 61 0.27 -1.58 -2.85
CA GLY A 61 0.14 -2.99 -2.50
C GLY A 61 0.94 -3.91 -3.44
N ASN A 62 0.88 -3.66 -4.75
CA ASN A 62 1.66 -4.42 -5.75
C ASN A 62 3.17 -4.17 -5.62
N ALA A 63 3.59 -2.93 -5.38
CA ALA A 63 5.00 -2.61 -5.15
C ALA A 63 5.56 -3.29 -3.89
N ALA A 64 4.75 -3.40 -2.83
CA ALA A 64 5.14 -4.04 -1.57
C ALA A 64 5.41 -5.55 -1.74
N ILE A 65 4.62 -6.25 -2.57
CA ILE A 65 4.77 -7.68 -2.82
C ILE A 65 5.75 -8.02 -3.95
N LEU A 66 6.34 -7.02 -4.62
CA LEU A 66 7.20 -7.23 -5.80
C LEU A 66 8.29 -8.27 -5.56
N TYR A 67 8.97 -8.21 -4.41
CA TYR A 67 10.03 -9.16 -4.06
C TYR A 67 9.53 -10.57 -3.70
N ARG A 68 8.23 -10.75 -3.48
CA ARG A 68 7.63 -12.06 -3.22
C ARG A 68 7.41 -12.84 -4.53
N ILE A 69 7.45 -12.17 -5.68
CA ILE A 69 7.25 -12.80 -6.99
C ILE A 69 8.46 -13.66 -7.35
N PRO A 70 8.32 -14.99 -7.58
CA PRO A 70 9.44 -15.88 -7.85
C PRO A 70 10.30 -15.48 -9.07
N LEU A 71 9.71 -14.82 -10.08
CA LEU A 71 10.45 -14.26 -11.22
C LEU A 71 11.55 -13.27 -10.81
N THR A 72 11.44 -12.67 -9.63
CA THR A 72 12.41 -11.70 -9.12
C THR A 72 13.57 -12.33 -8.35
N TRP A 73 13.56 -13.66 -8.14
CA TRP A 73 14.50 -14.36 -7.27
C TRP A 73 15.85 -14.69 -7.93
N GLY A 74 16.12 -14.18 -9.13
CA GLY A 74 17.45 -14.26 -9.75
C GLY A 74 18.53 -13.51 -8.98
N HIS A 75 19.78 -13.62 -9.41
CA HIS A 75 20.94 -13.05 -8.70
C HIS A 75 20.95 -11.51 -8.63
N ASN A 76 20.58 -10.82 -9.71
CA ASN A 76 20.61 -9.36 -9.74
C ASN A 76 19.39 -8.76 -9.00
N LYS A 77 19.64 -8.09 -7.86
CA LYS A 77 18.58 -7.42 -7.08
C LYS A 77 18.26 -6.01 -7.60
N LEU A 78 19.15 -5.37 -8.36
CA LEU A 78 19.06 -3.95 -8.70
C LEU A 78 17.83 -3.58 -9.56
N PRO A 79 17.47 -4.30 -10.64
CA PRO A 79 16.29 -3.96 -11.43
C PRO A 79 15.01 -3.95 -10.59
N TRP A 80 14.88 -4.91 -9.67
CA TRP A 80 13.72 -5.02 -8.78
C TRP A 80 13.72 -3.95 -7.69
N LYS A 81 14.88 -3.47 -7.25
CA LYS A 81 15.00 -2.28 -6.38
C LYS A 81 14.55 -1.01 -7.09
N LEU A 82 14.99 -0.82 -8.32
CA LEU A 82 14.58 0.32 -9.14
C LEU A 82 13.07 0.29 -9.43
N LEU A 83 12.53 -0.89 -9.78
CA LEU A 83 11.10 -1.05 -10.02
C LEU A 83 10.28 -0.82 -8.74
N HIS A 84 10.70 -1.36 -7.59
CA HIS A 84 10.05 -1.12 -6.30
C HIS A 84 10.00 0.38 -5.98
N ALA A 85 11.15 1.06 -6.02
CA ALA A 85 11.23 2.48 -5.72
C ALA A 85 10.47 3.35 -6.74
N GLY A 86 10.51 2.98 -8.02
CA GLY A 86 9.78 3.67 -9.09
C GLY A 86 8.26 3.55 -8.96
N LEU A 87 7.75 2.35 -8.65
CA LEU A 87 6.31 2.14 -8.39
C LEU A 87 5.84 2.91 -7.15
N LEU A 88 6.65 2.94 -6.09
CA LEU A 88 6.33 3.72 -4.89
C LEU A 88 6.42 5.23 -5.13
N LEU A 89 7.35 5.68 -5.99
CA LEU A 89 7.44 7.09 -6.40
C LEU A 89 6.21 7.50 -7.21
N LEU A 90 5.75 6.64 -8.13
CA LEU A 90 4.51 6.87 -8.87
C LEU A 90 3.31 6.92 -7.93
N SER A 91 3.24 6.01 -6.95
CA SER A 91 2.22 6.05 -5.89
C SER A 91 2.26 7.38 -5.13
N PHE A 92 3.45 7.85 -4.73
CA PHE A 92 3.63 9.14 -4.08
C PHE A 92 3.12 10.30 -4.96
N ILE A 93 3.50 10.36 -6.23
CA ILE A 93 3.07 11.41 -7.16
C ILE A 93 1.53 11.44 -7.27
N LEU A 94 0.89 10.28 -7.44
CA LEU A 94 -0.57 10.20 -7.50
C LEU A 94 -1.20 10.64 -6.18
N SER A 95 -0.63 10.26 -5.03
CA SER A 95 -1.13 10.70 -3.72
C SER A 95 -1.06 12.22 -3.57
N VAL A 96 0.02 12.86 -4.03
CA VAL A 96 0.17 14.32 -4.01
C VAL A 96 -0.88 14.99 -4.90
N ILE A 97 -1.07 14.49 -6.13
CA ILE A 97 -2.10 15.02 -7.05
C ILE A 97 -3.50 14.86 -6.43
N GLY A 98 -3.79 13.71 -5.82
CA GLY A 98 -5.04 13.46 -5.10
C GLY A 98 -5.25 14.39 -3.91
N LEU A 99 -4.21 14.72 -3.14
CA LEU A 99 -4.29 15.72 -2.07
C LEU A 99 -4.52 17.12 -2.65
N CYS A 100 -3.79 17.51 -3.70
CA CYS A 100 -3.99 18.79 -4.37
C CYS A 100 -5.45 18.95 -4.83
N ALA A 101 -6.07 17.89 -5.37
CA ALA A 101 -7.46 17.92 -5.79
C ALA A 101 -8.44 18.27 -4.64
N VAL A 102 -8.29 17.64 -3.47
CA VAL A 102 -9.17 17.92 -2.32
C VAL A 102 -8.88 19.29 -1.70
N PHE A 103 -7.61 19.67 -1.52
CA PHE A 103 -7.25 20.98 -0.97
C PHE A 103 -7.71 22.12 -1.89
N ASN A 104 -7.52 21.99 -3.21
CA ASN A 104 -7.98 22.99 -4.17
C ASN A 104 -9.51 23.10 -4.18
N TYR A 105 -10.22 21.97 -4.15
CA TYR A 105 -11.68 21.95 -4.06
C TYR A 105 -12.17 22.63 -2.77
N HIS A 106 -11.59 22.29 -1.62
CA HIS A 106 -11.97 22.90 -0.34
C HIS A 106 -11.71 24.41 -0.33
N ASN A 107 -10.54 24.85 -0.78
CA ASN A 107 -10.18 26.27 -0.82
C ASN A 107 -11.10 27.05 -1.77
N ALA A 108 -11.41 26.51 -2.95
CA ALA A 108 -12.31 27.15 -3.91
C ALA A 108 -13.75 27.28 -3.39
N ASN A 109 -14.17 26.39 -2.50
CA ASN A 109 -15.54 26.35 -1.95
C ASN A 109 -15.64 26.80 -0.49
N ASN A 110 -14.56 27.38 0.07
CA ASN A 110 -14.49 27.84 1.47
C ASN A 110 -14.84 26.75 2.51
N ILE A 111 -14.41 25.51 2.25
CA ILE A 111 -14.55 24.37 3.17
C ILE A 111 -13.29 24.28 4.02
N SER A 112 -13.44 24.12 5.35
CA SER A 112 -12.30 23.93 6.25
C SER A 112 -11.50 22.68 5.91
N ASN A 113 -10.17 22.78 5.94
CA ASN A 113 -9.27 21.66 5.74
C ASN A 113 -8.95 20.93 7.05
N LEU A 114 -8.59 19.65 6.95
CA LEU A 114 -8.00 18.85 8.02
C LEU A 114 -8.81 18.80 9.35
N TYR A 115 -10.14 18.81 9.29
CA TYR A 115 -10.99 18.74 10.50
C TYR A 115 -11.54 17.32 10.78
N SER A 116 -11.53 16.42 9.78
CA SER A 116 -12.09 15.07 9.93
C SER A 116 -11.02 14.06 10.35
N LEU A 117 -11.43 12.99 11.03
CA LEU A 117 -10.52 11.90 11.40
C LEU A 117 -9.89 11.24 10.16
N HIS A 118 -10.66 11.10 9.07
CA HIS A 118 -10.16 10.65 7.77
C HIS A 118 -8.97 11.50 7.31
N SER A 119 -9.11 12.83 7.36
CA SER A 119 -8.06 13.75 6.94
C SER A 119 -6.80 13.69 7.81
N TRP A 120 -6.94 13.47 9.12
CA TRP A 120 -5.80 13.30 10.04
C TRP A 120 -5.05 11.99 9.77
N VAL A 121 -5.78 10.88 9.66
CA VAL A 121 -5.17 9.58 9.32
C VAL A 121 -4.54 9.63 7.93
N GLY A 122 -5.21 10.25 6.96
CA GLY A 122 -4.74 10.40 5.59
C GLY A 122 -3.42 11.17 5.49
N ILE A 123 -3.34 12.37 6.08
CA ILE A 123 -2.12 13.18 6.00
C ILE A 123 -0.95 12.54 6.76
N CYS A 124 -1.22 11.92 7.93
CA CYS A 124 -0.22 11.13 8.65
C CYS A 124 0.29 9.95 7.82
N THR A 125 -0.61 9.24 7.14
CA THR A 125 -0.26 8.11 6.26
C THR A 125 0.63 8.56 5.11
N THR A 126 0.27 9.65 4.42
CA THR A 126 1.08 10.19 3.33
C THR A 126 2.45 10.67 3.83
N ALA A 127 2.52 11.33 4.98
CA ALA A 127 3.79 11.77 5.56
C ALA A 127 4.70 10.57 5.93
N LEU A 128 4.14 9.54 6.56
CA LEU A 128 4.87 8.30 6.86
C LEU A 128 5.32 7.59 5.59
N PHE A 129 4.48 7.55 4.56
CA PHE A 129 4.83 6.98 3.25
C PHE A 129 6.00 7.73 2.60
N THR A 130 5.99 9.06 2.63
CA THR A 130 7.10 9.87 2.11
C THR A 130 8.39 9.61 2.89
N ALA A 131 8.33 9.62 4.23
CA ALA A 131 9.50 9.34 5.07
C ALA A 131 10.05 7.93 4.79
N GLN A 132 9.17 6.95 4.65
CA GLN A 132 9.50 5.57 4.31
C GLN A 132 10.18 5.46 2.93
N TRP A 133 9.70 6.21 1.93
CA TRP A 133 10.29 6.23 0.59
C TRP A 133 11.70 6.85 0.61
N VAL A 134 11.87 8.00 1.26
CA VAL A 134 13.17 8.70 1.38
C VAL A 134 14.19 7.84 2.14
N MET A 135 13.78 7.23 3.25
CA MET A 135 14.62 6.31 4.01
C MET A 135 14.96 5.06 3.19
N GLY A 136 14.00 4.49 2.46
CA GLY A 136 14.23 3.32 1.61
C GLY A 136 15.20 3.62 0.46
N PHE A 137 15.04 4.79 -0.18
CA PHE A 137 15.93 5.25 -1.24
C PHE A 137 17.37 5.45 -0.74
N SER A 138 17.53 6.23 0.33
CA SER A 138 18.85 6.53 0.91
C SER A 138 19.54 5.27 1.45
N THR A 139 18.80 4.33 2.04
CA THR A 139 19.38 3.14 2.67
C THR A 139 19.67 2.02 1.67
N PHE A 140 18.71 1.69 0.79
CA PHE A 140 18.73 0.46 0.00
C PHE A 140 19.08 0.64 -1.48
N LEU A 141 18.99 1.86 -2.02
CA LEU A 141 19.36 2.17 -3.41
C LEU A 141 20.71 2.88 -3.53
N LEU A 142 21.03 3.85 -2.67
CA LEU A 142 22.32 4.53 -2.73
C LEU A 142 23.47 3.57 -2.39
N PRO A 143 24.58 3.60 -3.15
CA PRO A 143 25.69 2.66 -2.96
C PRO A 143 26.50 2.92 -1.69
N CYS A 144 26.41 4.13 -1.12
CA CYS A 144 27.24 4.58 0.00
C CYS A 144 26.83 4.08 1.39
N THR A 145 25.66 3.44 1.52
CA THR A 145 25.16 2.99 2.83
C THR A 145 25.81 1.67 3.27
N PRO A 146 26.43 1.60 4.46
CA PRO A 146 27.04 0.37 4.98
C PRO A 146 26.07 -0.80 5.10
N MET A 147 26.58 -2.03 4.93
CA MET A 147 25.75 -3.24 5.01
C MET A 147 25.15 -3.47 6.40
N SER A 148 25.87 -3.11 7.47
CA SER A 148 25.37 -3.16 8.85
C SER A 148 24.14 -2.27 9.05
N ALA A 149 24.17 -1.03 8.54
CA ALA A 149 23.04 -0.11 8.59
C ALA A 149 21.84 -0.64 7.79
N ARG A 150 22.08 -1.20 6.59
CA ARG A 150 21.02 -1.84 5.79
C ARG A 150 20.38 -3.02 6.52
N ALA A 151 21.19 -3.88 7.14
CA ALA A 151 20.69 -5.02 7.91
C ALA A 151 19.87 -4.57 9.12
N PHE A 152 20.30 -3.53 9.83
CA PHE A 152 19.60 -2.96 10.98
C PHE A 152 18.26 -2.29 10.62
N ILE A 153 18.22 -1.54 9.51
CA ILE A 153 17.03 -0.76 9.11
C ILE A 153 15.96 -1.64 8.41
N LYS A 154 16.37 -2.71 7.73
CA LYS A 154 15.49 -3.57 6.92
C LYS A 154 14.26 -4.10 7.69
N PRO A 155 14.35 -4.62 8.93
CA PRO A 155 13.18 -5.10 9.66
C PRO A 155 12.15 -3.99 9.90
N THR A 156 12.59 -2.81 10.35
CA THR A 156 11.73 -1.64 10.57
C THR A 156 11.12 -1.16 9.26
N HIS A 157 11.89 -1.13 8.17
CA HIS A 157 11.37 -0.77 6.85
C HIS A 157 10.25 -1.72 6.41
N VAL A 158 10.44 -3.04 6.53
CA VAL A 158 9.40 -4.01 6.17
C VAL A 158 8.16 -3.87 7.05
N TRP A 159 8.34 -3.76 8.37
CA TRP A 159 7.23 -3.64 9.31
C TRP A 159 6.43 -2.35 9.10
N MET A 160 7.12 -1.21 9.02
CA MET A 160 6.49 0.10 8.80
C MET A 160 5.76 0.15 7.46
N GLY A 161 6.30 -0.47 6.42
CA GLY A 161 5.62 -0.59 5.12
C GLY A 161 4.26 -1.32 5.21
N GLY A 162 4.17 -2.37 6.04
CA GLY A 162 2.90 -3.04 6.31
C GLY A 162 1.90 -2.13 7.05
N ILE A 163 2.36 -1.40 8.06
CA ILE A 163 1.52 -0.47 8.83
C ILE A 163 0.98 0.66 7.96
N ILE A 164 1.81 1.29 7.12
CA ILE A 164 1.37 2.38 6.24
C ILE A 164 0.33 1.88 5.24
N LEU A 165 0.46 0.66 4.72
CA LEU A 165 -0.56 0.05 3.85
C LEU A 165 -1.91 -0.11 4.57
N VAL A 166 -1.90 -0.57 5.83
CA VAL A 166 -3.13 -0.68 6.64
C VAL A 166 -3.75 0.69 6.89
N LEU A 167 -2.94 1.69 7.27
CA LEU A 167 -3.42 3.06 7.48
C LEU A 167 -4.02 3.66 6.19
N SER A 168 -3.42 3.38 5.03
CA SER A 168 -3.95 3.76 3.72
C SER A 168 -5.34 3.17 3.47
N ILE A 169 -5.52 1.87 3.74
CA ILE A 169 -6.82 1.19 3.62
C ILE A 169 -7.86 1.81 4.56
N VAL A 170 -7.50 2.04 5.82
CA VAL A 170 -8.38 2.68 6.82
C VAL A 170 -8.76 4.10 6.38
N SER A 171 -7.81 4.86 5.85
CA SER A 171 -8.05 6.19 5.29
C SER A 171 -9.03 6.12 4.11
N CYS A 172 -8.84 5.21 3.15
CA CYS A 172 -9.76 5.08 2.02
C CYS A 172 -11.18 4.70 2.44
N ILE A 173 -11.35 3.75 3.37
CA ILE A 173 -12.67 3.33 3.84
C ILE A 173 -13.39 4.46 4.59
N SER A 174 -12.67 5.16 5.48
CA SER A 174 -13.23 6.30 6.19
C SER A 174 -13.60 7.45 5.25
N GLY A 175 -12.79 7.72 4.22
CA GLY A 175 -13.07 8.73 3.20
C GLY A 175 -14.26 8.38 2.30
N ILE A 176 -14.43 7.09 1.95
CA ILE A 176 -15.63 6.61 1.25
C ILE A 176 -16.87 6.88 2.10
N ASN A 177 -16.86 6.49 3.37
CA ASN A 177 -18.00 6.71 4.27
C ASN A 177 -18.32 8.20 4.43
N GLU A 178 -17.30 9.03 4.69
CA GLU A 178 -17.45 10.48 4.81
C GLU A 178 -18.09 11.07 3.54
N LYS A 179 -17.60 10.67 2.36
CA LYS A 179 -18.15 11.13 1.09
C LYS A 179 -19.61 10.69 0.90
N LEU A 180 -19.95 9.45 1.22
CA LEU A 180 -21.32 8.93 1.10
C LEU A 180 -22.29 9.65 2.05
N PHE A 181 -21.89 9.90 3.30
CA PHE A 181 -22.73 10.62 4.25
C PHE A 181 -22.99 12.07 3.85
N PHE A 182 -22.03 12.73 3.21
CA PHE A 182 -22.23 14.08 2.68
C PHE A 182 -23.02 14.09 1.37
N ALA A 183 -22.78 13.12 0.49
CA ALA A 183 -23.41 13.06 -0.82
C ALA A 183 -24.87 12.60 -0.78
N LEU A 184 -25.19 11.63 0.09
CA LEU A 184 -26.48 10.95 0.15
C LEU A 184 -27.20 11.30 1.47
N LYS A 185 -27.25 12.59 1.77
CA LYS A 185 -27.96 13.11 2.93
C LYS A 185 -29.43 13.32 2.59
N GLU A 186 -30.30 12.98 3.53
CA GLU A 186 -31.74 13.22 3.43
C GLU A 186 -32.02 14.68 3.05
N ASN A 187 -32.96 14.90 2.13
CA ASN A 187 -33.39 16.23 1.62
C ASN A 187 -32.34 17.03 0.84
N THR A 188 -31.24 16.40 0.38
CA THR A 188 -30.27 17.05 -0.51
C THR A 188 -30.50 16.60 -1.96
N ASN A 189 -30.76 17.53 -2.88
CA ASN A 189 -30.77 17.33 -4.34
C ASN A 189 -31.63 16.17 -4.89
N GLY A 190 -32.70 15.76 -4.18
CA GLY A 190 -33.58 14.67 -4.63
C GLY A 190 -32.94 13.27 -4.62
N THR A 191 -31.76 13.10 -4.02
CA THR A 191 -31.11 11.79 -3.87
C THR A 191 -31.71 11.04 -2.68
N LEU A 192 -31.84 9.72 -2.82
CA LEU A 192 -32.22 8.85 -1.70
C LEU A 192 -31.14 8.91 -0.59
N PRO A 193 -31.54 8.89 0.69
CA PRO A 193 -30.58 8.92 1.80
C PRO A 193 -29.72 7.64 1.81
N TYR A 194 -28.50 7.73 2.33
CA TYR A 194 -27.56 6.60 2.42
C TYR A 194 -28.17 5.36 3.10
N SER A 195 -29.01 5.55 4.12
CA SER A 195 -29.69 4.47 4.85
C SER A 195 -30.69 3.69 3.99
N ALA A 196 -31.21 4.29 2.91
CA ALA A 196 -32.05 3.61 1.93
C ALA A 196 -31.22 2.78 0.91
N LEU A 197 -29.88 2.80 1.05
CA LEU A 197 -28.92 2.03 0.27
C LEU A 197 -29.12 2.17 -1.26
N PRO A 198 -29.10 3.40 -1.82
CA PRO A 198 -29.23 3.60 -3.26
C PRO A 198 -28.08 2.95 -4.05
N PRO A 199 -28.20 2.80 -5.38
CA PRO A 199 -27.18 2.15 -6.21
C PRO A 199 -25.75 2.76 -6.07
N GLU A 200 -25.65 4.08 -5.85
CA GLU A 200 -24.37 4.74 -5.55
C GLU A 200 -23.74 4.19 -4.27
N ALA A 201 -24.53 4.07 -3.20
CA ALA A 201 -24.09 3.55 -1.91
C ALA A 201 -23.62 2.09 -2.03
N ILE A 202 -24.37 1.26 -2.75
CA ILE A 202 -23.99 -0.14 -3.01
C ILE A 202 -22.64 -0.21 -3.73
N THR A 203 -22.46 0.62 -4.77
CA THR A 203 -21.23 0.66 -5.56
C THR A 203 -20.03 1.06 -4.71
N ALA A 204 -20.14 2.16 -3.94
CA ALA A 204 -19.06 2.67 -3.11
C ALA A 204 -18.76 1.76 -1.89
N ASN A 205 -19.78 1.16 -1.27
CA ASN A 205 -19.59 0.17 -0.21
C ASN A 205 -18.90 -1.09 -0.74
N SER A 206 -19.29 -1.55 -1.93
CA SER A 206 -18.63 -2.68 -2.60
C SER A 206 -17.15 -2.35 -2.87
N LEU A 207 -16.84 -1.15 -3.34
CA LEU A 207 -15.45 -0.67 -3.47
C LEU A 207 -14.70 -0.78 -2.13
N GLY A 208 -15.29 -0.30 -1.03
CA GLY A 208 -14.69 -0.41 0.31
C GLY A 208 -14.38 -1.85 0.71
N VAL A 209 -15.31 -2.79 0.47
CA VAL A 209 -15.11 -4.23 0.74
C VAL A 209 -13.99 -4.82 -0.14
N ILE A 210 -13.96 -4.48 -1.44
CA ILE A 210 -12.91 -4.96 -2.35
C ILE A 210 -11.53 -4.39 -1.97
N ILE A 211 -11.45 -3.13 -1.50
CA ILE A 211 -10.21 -2.54 -0.97
C ILE A 211 -9.70 -3.35 0.24
N VAL A 212 -10.58 -3.71 1.17
CA VAL A 212 -10.22 -4.56 2.33
C VAL A 212 -9.73 -5.93 1.85
N ALA A 213 -10.49 -6.59 0.96
CA ALA A 213 -10.13 -7.89 0.43
C ALA A 213 -8.75 -7.87 -0.27
N PHE A 214 -8.51 -6.86 -1.11
CA PHE A 214 -7.21 -6.62 -1.75
C PHE A 214 -6.09 -6.48 -0.70
N GLY A 215 -6.29 -5.64 0.31
CA GLY A 215 -5.34 -5.43 1.39
C GLY A 215 -5.00 -6.71 2.15
N LEU A 216 -6.01 -7.51 2.49
CA LEU A 216 -5.82 -8.79 3.17
C LEU A 216 -5.03 -9.79 2.31
N VAL A 217 -5.28 -9.83 1.00
CA VAL A 217 -4.50 -10.67 0.07
C VAL A 217 -3.04 -10.21 0.01
N VAL A 218 -2.79 -8.90 -0.07
CA VAL A 218 -1.44 -8.33 -0.03
C VAL A 218 -0.73 -8.70 1.28
N LEU A 219 -1.38 -8.50 2.43
CA LEU A 219 -0.83 -8.83 3.75
C LEU A 219 -0.56 -10.33 3.90
N LYS A 220 -1.42 -11.20 3.37
CA LYS A 220 -1.20 -12.65 3.32
C LYS A 220 0.05 -12.99 2.50
N ILE A 221 0.26 -12.33 1.37
CA ILE A 221 1.47 -12.53 0.56
C ILE A 221 2.72 -12.08 1.32
N LEU A 222 2.65 -10.94 1.99
CA LEU A 222 3.77 -10.39 2.76
C LEU A 222 4.14 -11.21 4.00
N SER A 223 3.15 -11.78 4.70
CA SER A 223 3.37 -12.57 5.92
C SER A 223 3.84 -13.99 5.66
N ASN A 224 3.66 -14.50 4.44
CA ASN A 224 4.04 -15.86 4.09
C ASN A 224 5.56 -16.00 3.90
N GLN A 225 6.19 -16.71 4.83
CA GLN A 225 7.64 -16.95 4.85
C GLN A 225 8.11 -17.82 3.67
N ILE A 226 7.27 -18.71 3.15
CA ILE A 226 7.59 -19.59 2.01
C ILE A 226 7.78 -18.76 0.72
N TRP A 227 7.11 -17.60 0.64
CA TRP A 227 7.18 -16.72 -0.52
C TRP A 227 8.19 -15.58 -0.33
N GLN A 228 9.02 -15.63 0.70
CA GLN A 228 10.14 -14.71 0.84
C GLN A 228 11.19 -14.99 -0.23
N ARG A 229 11.68 -13.92 -0.88
CA ARG A 229 12.86 -14.04 -1.74
C ARG A 229 14.01 -14.67 -0.94
N PRO A 230 14.59 -15.78 -1.41
CA PRO A 230 15.77 -16.36 -0.78
C PRO A 230 16.91 -15.36 -0.74
N GLU A 231 17.61 -15.29 0.40
CA GLU A 231 18.90 -14.60 0.41
C GLU A 231 19.90 -15.46 -0.36
N THR A 232 20.63 -14.84 -1.30
CA THR A 232 21.69 -15.51 -2.02
C THR A 232 22.85 -15.74 -1.04
N GLY A 233 23.12 -16.99 -0.67
CA GLY A 233 24.22 -17.39 0.24
C GLY A 233 25.65 -17.06 -0.23
N TYR A 234 25.81 -16.24 -1.27
CA TYR A 234 27.10 -15.78 -1.78
C TYR A 234 27.68 -14.59 -0.99
N GLU A 235 26.89 -13.88 -0.19
CA GLU A 235 27.45 -12.88 0.74
C GLU A 235 27.98 -13.51 2.04
N GLU A 236 27.61 -14.75 2.38
CA GLU A 236 28.19 -15.46 3.53
C GLU A 236 29.50 -16.19 3.17
N GLY A 237 29.58 -16.79 1.97
CA GLY A 237 30.76 -17.59 1.57
C GLY A 237 32.05 -16.81 1.31
N VAL A 238 31.98 -15.52 0.95
CA VAL A 238 33.17 -14.69 0.70
C VAL A 238 33.75 -14.10 1.99
N TYR A 239 32.94 -13.92 3.03
CA TYR A 239 33.38 -13.43 4.34
C TYR A 239 33.76 -14.58 5.30
N GLN A 240 33.13 -15.75 5.20
CA GLN A 240 33.48 -16.94 5.99
C GLN A 240 34.89 -17.49 5.70
N VAL A 241 35.48 -17.18 4.54
CA VAL A 241 36.86 -17.59 4.21
C VAL A 241 37.90 -16.61 4.79
N LYS A 242 37.52 -15.38 5.15
CA LYS A 242 38.43 -14.39 5.75
C LYS A 242 38.37 -14.30 7.27
N ASP A 243 37.25 -14.67 7.89
CA ASP A 243 37.05 -14.51 9.34
C ASP A 243 37.09 -15.83 10.14
N LYS A 244 37.84 -16.85 9.68
CA LYS A 244 38.18 -18.03 10.51
C LYS A 244 39.22 -17.72 11.61
N GLY A 245 39.17 -16.52 12.15
CA GLY A 245 39.91 -16.10 13.31
C GLY A 245 39.10 -15.04 14.02
N PHE A 246 38.48 -15.44 15.13
CA PHE A 246 37.93 -14.57 16.18
C PHE A 246 36.43 -14.20 16.05
N TYR A 247 35.67 -14.66 17.06
CA TYR A 247 34.25 -14.37 17.39
C TYR A 247 33.16 -15.31 16.86
N ASP A 248 33.07 -16.49 17.49
CA ASP A 248 31.80 -17.18 17.77
C ASP A 248 31.01 -16.40 18.84
N VAL A 249 30.02 -15.57 18.47
CA VAL A 249 28.84 -15.24 19.30
C VAL A 249 27.73 -14.73 18.38
N PHE A 250 26.49 -15.20 18.57
CA PHE A 250 25.24 -14.83 17.88
C PHE A 250 24.80 -15.71 16.70
N ASP A 251 24.60 -16.99 16.99
CA ASP A 251 23.72 -17.85 16.20
C ASP A 251 22.25 -17.65 16.66
N TYR A 252 21.43 -17.00 15.83
CA TYR A 252 19.99 -16.80 16.06
C TYR A 252 19.13 -18.02 15.70
N SER A 253 19.74 -19.16 15.38
CA SER A 253 19.03 -20.39 14.97
C SER A 253 18.43 -21.20 16.12
N LEU A 254 18.55 -20.73 17.37
CA LEU A 254 18.14 -21.48 18.58
C LEU A 254 16.74 -21.16 19.13
N ILE A 255 15.95 -20.28 18.48
CA ILE A 255 14.61 -19.88 18.97
C ILE A 255 13.48 -20.42 18.07
N VAL A 256 13.52 -21.70 17.66
CA VAL A 256 12.29 -22.39 17.16
C VAL A 256 12.23 -23.88 17.56
N CYS A 257 13.26 -24.47 18.18
CA CYS A 257 13.27 -25.91 18.48
C CYS A 257 13.13 -26.22 19.97
N ASN A 258 12.07 -25.72 20.63
CA ASN A 258 11.75 -26.18 22.00
C ASN A 258 10.26 -26.18 22.37
N LEU A 259 9.42 -26.70 21.46
CA LEU A 259 8.05 -27.12 21.81
C LEU A 259 7.78 -28.53 21.26
N ARG A 260 8.56 -29.50 21.74
CA ARG A 260 8.13 -30.90 21.76
C ARG A 260 8.89 -31.64 22.85
N THR A 261 8.32 -31.67 24.05
CA THR A 261 8.27 -32.79 25.00
C THR A 261 7.86 -32.27 26.38
N LYS A 262 6.66 -32.66 26.83
CA LYS A 262 6.29 -33.03 28.21
C LYS A 262 4.76 -33.05 28.35
N THR A 263 4.17 -34.18 28.00
CA THR A 263 3.42 -35.11 28.88
C THR A 263 2.86 -36.22 28.01
#